data_AF-A0A9Q4GRL6-F1
#
_entry.id   AF-A0A9Q4GRL6-F1
#
_cell.length_a   1.000
_cell.length_b   1.000
_cell.length_c   1.000
_cell.angle_alpha   90.00
_cell.angle_beta   90.00
_cell.angle_gamma   90.00
#
_symmetry.space_group_name_H-M   'P 1'
#
loop_
_entity.id
_entity.type
_entity.pdbx_description
1 polymer ?
#
loop_
_entity_poly.entity_id
_entity_poly.type
_entity_poly.pdbx_seq_one_letter_code
_entity_poly.pdbx_strand_id
1 'polypeptide(L)'
;MTHSDINPEHITLAQMRAGSHDISNNAETLSLPAADLHFQIRDIKKWQNRILSMISAESAVIYSQLHNFDLENLFSTLSPDAGIKTQVLPHEKQIYDFLTCQINMIYHSVNRINTLFNTEFDSTAIPLLQGGLLHHQSCLDKAISNALPDIDKFSSDKLYWEEKLAVIIQSEEIIHQRGLQSIFGTTTLPTAEQLKDVELSSSERFIMDELQRVISAVINSLTEGLSYVQLVETRTTLSQRIYDLSKLIRNLKKDLKQSQDHMQEINNALALLPKLRKFNNLISAVLLFWLQNVRQYEPYFSQSTPLPGLDTIILAHRRYFSAFIGMA
;
A
#
# COMPACT_ATOMS: atom_id res chain seq x y z
N MET A 1 -24.18 -5.22 -4.25
CA MET A 1 -24.74 -3.94 -3.76
C MET A 1 -24.51 -3.88 -2.25
N THR A 2 -23.45 -3.21 -1.80
CA THR A 2 -23.25 -2.89 -0.39
C THR A 2 -24.02 -1.60 -0.10
N HIS A 3 -25.10 -1.68 0.68
CA HIS A 3 -25.73 -0.50 1.26
C HIS A 3 -24.70 0.19 2.14
N SER A 4 -24.14 1.29 1.66
CA SER A 4 -23.31 2.16 2.49
C SER A 4 -24.24 2.96 3.41
N ASP A 5 -23.96 3.00 4.71
CA ASP A 5 -24.55 3.91 5.71
C ASP A 5 -24.23 5.40 5.43
N ILE A 6 -23.89 5.75 4.19
CA ILE A 6 -23.60 7.11 3.78
C ILE A 6 -24.94 7.75 3.43
N ASN A 7 -25.45 8.60 4.34
CA ASN A 7 -26.56 9.48 4.00
C ASN A 7 -26.04 10.56 3.03
N PRO A 8 -26.43 10.54 1.74
CA PRO A 8 -25.92 11.48 0.74
C PRO A 8 -26.32 12.94 1.03
N GLU A 9 -27.37 13.15 1.82
CA GLU A 9 -27.84 14.47 2.27
C GLU A 9 -26.80 15.18 3.17
N HIS A 10 -25.95 14.42 3.87
CA HIS A 10 -24.93 14.96 4.78
C HIS A 10 -23.53 15.03 4.17
N ILE A 11 -23.36 14.59 2.92
CA ILE A 11 -22.08 14.72 2.23
C ILE A 11 -21.85 16.20 1.92
N THR A 12 -20.67 16.72 2.28
CA THR A 12 -20.26 18.08 1.92
C THR A 12 -19.05 18.08 0.98
N LEU A 13 -18.89 19.16 0.21
CA LEU A 13 -17.73 19.36 -0.64
C LEU A 13 -16.43 19.41 0.17
N ALA A 14 -16.48 19.92 1.41
CA ALA A 14 -15.34 19.90 2.33
C ALA A 14 -14.92 18.47 2.71
N GLN A 15 -15.88 17.59 3.00
CA GLN A 15 -15.59 16.17 3.27
C GLN A 15 -14.99 15.48 2.05
N MET A 16 -15.50 15.75 0.85
CA MET A 16 -14.92 15.20 -0.39
C MET A 16 -13.49 15.71 -0.61
N ARG A 17 -13.24 17.02 -0.41
CA ARG A 17 -11.88 17.59 -0.51
C ARG A 17 -10.93 16.99 0.52
N ALA A 18 -11.36 16.81 1.77
CA ALA A 18 -10.58 16.17 2.81
C ALA A 18 -10.24 14.71 2.44
N GLY A 19 -11.21 13.96 1.90
CA GLY A 19 -10.97 12.60 1.40
C GLY A 19 -9.94 12.53 0.27
N SER A 20 -10.01 13.44 -0.71
CA SER A 20 -9.01 13.52 -1.78
C SER A 20 -7.61 13.90 -1.26
N HIS A 21 -7.55 14.82 -0.29
CA HIS A 21 -6.29 15.22 0.34
C HIS A 21 -5.66 14.07 1.14
N ASP A 22 -6.45 13.30 1.89
CA ASP A 22 -5.96 12.10 2.60
C ASP A 22 -5.41 11.05 1.62
N ILE A 23 -6.12 10.78 0.53
CA ILE A 23 -5.62 9.90 -0.56
C ILE A 23 -4.30 10.44 -1.11
N SER A 24 -4.20 11.76 -1.30
CA SER A 24 -3.02 12.37 -1.89
C SER A 24 -1.79 12.26 -1.00
N ASN A 25 -1.93 12.58 0.29
CA ASN A 25 -0.87 12.45 1.29
C ASN A 25 -0.36 11.01 1.38
N ASN A 26 -1.28 10.04 1.52
CA ASN A 26 -0.91 8.65 1.67
C ASN A 26 -0.22 8.09 0.42
N ALA A 27 -0.54 8.61 -0.76
CA ALA A 27 0.10 8.19 -2.00
C ALA A 27 1.49 8.80 -2.21
N GLU A 28 1.70 10.06 -1.79
CA GLU A 28 2.98 10.77 -1.98
C GLU A 28 4.09 10.26 -1.09
N THR A 29 3.74 9.64 0.04
CA THR A 29 4.70 9.00 0.94
C THR A 29 5.12 7.60 0.52
N LEU A 30 4.48 7.00 -0.49
CA LEU A 30 4.79 5.64 -0.93
C LEU A 30 6.11 5.57 -1.70
N SER A 31 6.90 4.55 -1.42
CA SER A 31 8.11 4.21 -2.16
C SER A 31 7.95 2.84 -2.83
N LEU A 32 6.99 2.75 -3.77
CA LEU A 32 6.66 1.47 -4.40
C LEU A 32 7.83 0.92 -5.24
N PRO A 33 8.00 -0.41 -5.28
CA PRO A 33 9.12 -1.06 -5.95
C PRO A 33 9.05 -1.00 -7.48
N ALA A 34 7.90 -0.62 -8.06
CA ALA A 34 7.68 -0.59 -9.49
C ALA A 34 7.03 0.73 -9.95
N ALA A 35 7.56 1.30 -11.04
CA ALA A 35 7.15 2.62 -11.55
C ALA A 35 5.74 2.62 -12.16
N ASP A 36 5.29 1.50 -12.71
CA ASP A 36 3.94 1.33 -13.24
C ASP A 36 2.88 1.46 -12.14
N LEU A 37 3.13 0.95 -10.94
CA LEU A 37 2.22 1.12 -9.80
C LEU A 37 2.08 2.59 -9.39
N HIS A 38 3.19 3.34 -9.41
CA HIS A 38 3.17 4.79 -9.17
C HIS A 38 2.35 5.52 -10.24
N PHE A 39 2.50 5.14 -11.51
CA PHE A 39 1.72 5.74 -12.60
C PHE A 39 0.22 5.44 -12.46
N GLN A 40 -0.15 4.20 -12.11
CA GLN A 40 -1.54 3.83 -11.89
C GLN A 40 -2.18 4.65 -10.75
N ILE A 41 -1.50 4.80 -9.60
CA ILE A 41 -2.01 5.62 -8.48
C ILE A 41 -2.14 7.09 -8.90
N ARG A 42 -1.13 7.64 -9.57
CA ARG A 42 -1.14 9.03 -10.06
C ARG A 42 -2.31 9.28 -10.99
N ASP A 43 -2.56 8.38 -11.93
CA ASP A 43 -3.59 8.55 -12.95
C ASP A 43 -4.99 8.47 -12.32
N ILE A 44 -5.21 7.54 -11.36
CA ILE A 44 -6.44 7.49 -10.55
C ILE A 44 -6.63 8.80 -9.77
N LYS A 45 -5.60 9.29 -9.05
CA LYS A 45 -5.66 10.57 -8.31
C LYS A 45 -6.02 11.75 -9.22
N LYS A 46 -5.35 11.85 -10.37
CA LYS A 46 -5.54 12.93 -11.34
C LYS A 46 -7.00 13.00 -11.79
N TRP A 47 -7.57 11.85 -12.13
CA TRP A 47 -8.95 11.72 -12.54
C TRP A 47 -9.95 12.06 -11.39
N GLN A 48 -9.73 11.53 -10.18
CA GLN A 48 -10.56 11.85 -9.00
C GLN A 48 -10.61 13.35 -8.70
N ASN A 49 -9.46 14.03 -8.80
CA ASN A 49 -9.36 15.47 -8.61
C ASN A 49 -10.11 16.28 -9.68
N ARG A 50 -10.09 15.82 -10.93
CA ARG A 50 -10.84 16.45 -12.02
C ARG A 50 -12.35 16.37 -11.80
N ILE A 51 -12.86 15.20 -11.44
CA ILE A 51 -14.29 15.04 -11.11
C ILE A 51 -14.66 15.91 -9.92
N LEU A 52 -13.85 15.92 -8.86
CA LEU A 52 -14.12 16.75 -7.69
C LEU A 52 -14.21 18.23 -8.04
N SER A 53 -13.30 18.71 -8.89
CA SER A 53 -13.30 20.10 -9.39
C SER A 53 -14.57 20.40 -10.19
N MET A 54 -15.04 19.45 -10.97
CA MET A 54 -16.28 19.57 -11.75
C MET A 54 -17.53 19.58 -10.87
N ILE A 55 -17.63 18.66 -9.90
CA ILE A 55 -18.71 18.67 -8.90
C ILE A 55 -18.74 20.00 -8.14
N SER A 56 -17.57 20.53 -7.76
CA SER A 56 -17.44 21.84 -7.12
C SER A 56 -17.97 22.97 -8.01
N ALA A 57 -17.69 22.96 -9.31
CA ALA A 57 -18.14 24.00 -10.23
C ALA A 57 -19.65 23.91 -10.50
N GLU A 58 -20.15 22.71 -10.80
CA GLU A 58 -21.57 22.48 -11.11
C GLU A 58 -22.46 22.77 -9.89
N SER A 59 -22.06 22.35 -8.68
CA SER A 59 -22.82 22.65 -7.46
C SER A 59 -22.92 24.14 -7.15
N ALA A 60 -21.88 24.93 -7.45
CA ALA A 60 -21.92 26.38 -7.29
C ALA A 60 -22.89 27.05 -8.28
N VAL A 61 -22.94 26.57 -9.53
CA VAL A 61 -23.91 27.04 -10.53
C VAL A 61 -25.33 26.72 -10.09
N ILE A 62 -25.58 25.47 -9.65
CA ILE A 62 -26.90 25.04 -9.18
C ILE A 62 -27.35 25.87 -7.99
N TYR A 63 -26.48 26.05 -6.98
CA TYR A 63 -26.79 26.88 -5.82
C TYR A 63 -27.12 28.32 -6.20
N SER A 64 -26.33 28.95 -7.09
CA SER A 64 -26.57 30.32 -7.52
C SER A 64 -27.96 30.50 -8.14
N GLN A 65 -28.39 29.56 -8.99
CA GLN A 65 -29.73 29.61 -9.57
C GLN A 65 -30.84 29.42 -8.54
N LEU A 66 -30.70 28.46 -7.63
CA LEU A 66 -31.65 28.24 -6.52
C LEU A 66 -31.71 29.44 -5.57
N HIS A 67 -30.59 30.10 -5.32
CA HIS A 67 -30.49 31.23 -4.41
C HIS A 67 -31.10 32.51 -4.99
N ASN A 68 -30.90 32.74 -6.29
CA ASN A 68 -31.37 33.96 -6.98
C ASN A 68 -32.86 33.88 -7.36
N PHE A 69 -33.52 32.74 -7.17
CA PHE A 69 -34.95 32.61 -7.42
C PHE A 69 -35.77 33.20 -6.25
N ASP A 70 -36.57 34.21 -6.57
CA ASP A 70 -37.37 34.94 -5.60
C ASP A 70 -38.67 34.18 -5.26
N LEU A 71 -38.58 33.31 -4.26
CA LEU A 71 -39.70 32.52 -3.75
C LEU A 71 -40.77 33.40 -3.11
N GLU A 72 -40.40 34.49 -2.46
CA GLU A 72 -41.34 35.33 -1.71
C GLU A 72 -42.27 36.06 -2.66
N ASN A 73 -41.75 36.66 -3.74
CA ASN A 73 -42.58 37.33 -4.74
C ASN A 73 -43.48 36.35 -5.54
N LEU A 74 -43.02 35.11 -5.73
CA LEU A 74 -43.74 34.08 -6.49
C LEU A 74 -44.92 33.48 -5.72
N PHE A 75 -44.76 33.22 -4.42
CA PHE A 75 -45.78 32.57 -3.60
C PHE A 75 -46.66 33.54 -2.80
N SER A 76 -46.20 34.77 -2.51
CA SER A 76 -47.02 35.80 -1.84
C SER A 76 -48.17 36.34 -2.69
N THR A 77 -48.09 36.20 -4.01
CA THR A 77 -49.13 36.60 -4.98
C THR A 77 -50.24 35.54 -5.15
N LEU A 78 -50.07 34.35 -4.57
CA LEU A 78 -51.06 33.27 -4.53
C LEU A 78 -51.99 33.43 -3.30
N SER A 79 -52.72 34.54 -3.22
CA SER A 79 -53.73 34.74 -2.16
C SER A 79 -54.95 33.82 -2.37
N PRO A 80 -55.59 33.27 -1.31
CA PRO A 80 -56.65 32.25 -1.44
C PRO A 80 -57.98 32.76 -2.03
N ASP A 81 -58.13 34.07 -2.26
CA ASP A 81 -59.43 34.70 -2.58
C ASP A 81 -59.72 34.88 -4.09
N ALA A 82 -58.85 34.42 -4.99
CA ALA A 82 -59.10 34.53 -6.42
C ALA A 82 -59.99 33.37 -6.91
N GLY A 83 -61.30 33.55 -6.74
CA GLY A 83 -62.33 32.66 -7.28
C GLY A 83 -62.14 32.38 -8.77
N ILE A 84 -62.18 31.08 -9.11
CA ILE A 84 -62.55 30.44 -10.38
C ILE A 84 -62.49 31.40 -11.59
N LYS A 85 -61.28 31.63 -12.12
CA LYS A 85 -61.09 32.04 -13.51
C LYS A 85 -59.96 31.22 -14.13
N THR A 86 -60.35 30.38 -15.09
CA THR A 86 -59.48 29.60 -15.98
C THR A 86 -58.73 30.50 -16.96
N GLN A 87 -57.78 31.28 -16.44
CA GLN A 87 -56.68 31.84 -17.22
C GLN A 87 -55.40 31.45 -16.48
N VAL A 88 -54.54 30.68 -17.15
CA VAL A 88 -53.19 30.31 -16.67
C VAL A 88 -52.53 31.58 -16.16
N LEU A 89 -52.36 31.68 -14.84
CA LEU A 89 -51.80 32.88 -14.22
C LEU A 89 -50.33 33.01 -14.67
N PRO A 90 -49.81 34.23 -14.90
CA PRO A 90 -48.41 34.45 -15.29
C PRO A 90 -47.39 33.82 -14.31
N HIS A 91 -47.80 33.58 -13.07
CA HIS A 91 -47.02 32.90 -12.02
C HIS A 91 -46.86 31.39 -12.26
N GLU A 92 -47.86 30.70 -12.84
CA GLU A 92 -47.75 29.27 -13.19
C GLU A 92 -46.72 29.04 -14.28
N LYS A 93 -46.65 29.94 -15.26
CA LYS A 93 -45.62 29.93 -16.30
C LYS A 93 -44.22 30.12 -15.71
N GLN A 94 -44.05 31.08 -14.78
CA GLN A 94 -42.77 31.31 -14.11
C GLN A 94 -42.34 30.12 -13.24
N ILE A 95 -43.27 29.49 -12.52
CA ILE A 95 -43.01 28.25 -11.77
C ILE A 95 -42.57 27.14 -12.72
N TYR A 96 -43.32 26.92 -13.80
CA TYR A 96 -43.03 25.88 -14.79
C TYR A 96 -41.67 26.08 -15.45
N ASP A 97 -41.37 27.32 -15.87
CA ASP A 97 -40.08 27.68 -16.49
C ASP A 97 -38.93 27.47 -15.49
N PHE A 98 -39.11 27.83 -14.21
CA PHE A 98 -38.13 27.57 -13.16
C PHE A 98 -37.91 26.07 -12.93
N LEU A 99 -38.98 25.28 -12.73
CA LEU A 99 -38.85 23.83 -12.49
C LEU A 99 -38.20 23.13 -13.67
N THR A 100 -38.58 23.49 -14.90
CA THR A 100 -37.96 22.98 -16.13
C THR A 100 -36.48 23.34 -16.18
N CYS A 101 -36.12 24.58 -15.84
CA CYS A 101 -34.74 25.03 -15.77
C CYS A 101 -33.93 24.23 -14.73
N GLN A 102 -34.47 24.03 -13.52
CA GLN A 102 -33.81 23.28 -12.45
C GLN A 102 -33.60 21.80 -12.82
N ILE A 103 -34.63 21.15 -13.37
CA ILE A 103 -34.56 19.79 -13.89
C ILE A 103 -33.47 19.68 -14.95
N ASN A 104 -33.53 20.52 -15.98
CA ASN A 104 -32.57 20.47 -17.08
C ASN A 104 -31.15 20.77 -16.61
N MET A 105 -30.96 21.74 -15.72
CA MET A 105 -29.65 22.07 -15.18
C MET A 105 -29.05 20.88 -14.43
N ILE A 106 -29.79 20.26 -13.50
CA ILE A 106 -29.28 19.11 -12.75
C ILE A 106 -28.99 17.93 -13.69
N TYR A 107 -29.88 17.61 -14.63
CA TYR A 107 -29.63 16.56 -15.61
C TYR A 107 -28.40 16.88 -16.48
N HIS A 108 -28.23 18.12 -16.93
CA HIS A 108 -27.06 18.54 -17.70
C HIS A 108 -25.78 18.43 -16.88
N SER A 109 -25.75 18.96 -15.65
CA SER A 109 -24.59 18.88 -14.76
C SER A 109 -24.18 17.43 -14.49
N VAL A 110 -25.16 16.57 -14.13
CA VAL A 110 -24.89 15.15 -13.87
C VAL A 110 -24.44 14.43 -15.15
N ASN A 111 -25.06 14.69 -16.30
CA ASN A 111 -24.62 14.10 -17.57
C ASN A 111 -23.22 14.55 -17.96
N ARG A 112 -22.85 15.81 -17.73
CA ARG A 112 -21.53 16.34 -18.01
C ARG A 112 -20.48 15.66 -17.12
N ILE A 113 -20.76 15.51 -15.83
CA ILE A 113 -19.89 14.80 -14.88
C ILE A 113 -19.80 13.31 -15.22
N ASN A 114 -20.91 12.65 -15.55
CA ASN A 114 -20.93 11.25 -15.96
C ASN A 114 -20.20 11.03 -17.28
N THR A 115 -20.28 11.97 -18.22
CA THR A 115 -19.51 11.90 -19.46
C THR A 115 -18.02 11.93 -19.14
N LEU A 116 -17.57 12.91 -18.33
CA LEU A 116 -16.17 12.97 -17.89
C LEU A 116 -15.76 11.69 -17.15
N PHE A 117 -16.61 11.19 -16.26
CA PHE A 117 -16.42 9.94 -15.54
C PHE A 117 -16.23 8.80 -16.54
N ASN A 118 -17.15 8.57 -17.46
CA ASN A 118 -17.07 7.45 -18.39
C ASN A 118 -15.96 7.58 -19.44
N THR A 119 -15.53 8.80 -19.79
CA THR A 119 -14.43 9.01 -20.75
C THR A 119 -13.04 8.92 -20.12
N GLU A 120 -12.88 9.35 -18.86
CA GLU A 120 -11.58 9.40 -18.20
C GLU A 120 -11.40 8.32 -17.12
N PHE A 121 -12.48 7.79 -16.54
CA PHE A 121 -12.43 6.69 -15.58
C PHE A 121 -12.33 5.36 -16.32
N ASP A 122 -11.17 4.74 -16.21
CA ASP A 122 -11.06 3.32 -16.46
C ASP A 122 -11.58 2.57 -15.22
N SER A 123 -12.76 1.98 -15.33
CA SER A 123 -13.36 1.14 -14.27
C SER A 123 -12.47 -0.04 -13.87
N THR A 124 -11.52 -0.42 -14.72
CA THR A 124 -10.54 -1.47 -14.45
C THR A 124 -9.28 -0.96 -13.74
N ALA A 125 -9.04 0.36 -13.63
CA ALA A 125 -7.81 0.91 -13.06
C ALA A 125 -7.56 0.49 -11.60
N ILE A 126 -8.58 0.55 -10.73
CA ILE A 126 -8.45 0.11 -9.33
C ILE A 126 -8.28 -1.43 -9.24
N PRO A 127 -9.08 -2.26 -9.95
CA PRO A 127 -8.81 -3.70 -10.04
C PRO A 127 -7.42 -4.06 -10.57
N LEU A 128 -6.93 -3.38 -11.61
CA LEU A 128 -5.60 -3.58 -12.18
C LEU A 128 -4.50 -3.25 -11.16
N LEU A 129 -4.62 -2.10 -10.48
CA LEU A 129 -3.71 -1.73 -9.40
C LEU A 129 -3.71 -2.77 -8.28
N GLN A 130 -4.90 -3.25 -7.87
CA GLN A 130 -4.99 -4.32 -6.87
C GLN A 130 -4.29 -5.59 -7.35
N GLY A 131 -4.52 -6.02 -8.59
CA GLY A 131 -3.87 -7.19 -9.16
C GLY A 131 -2.35 -7.07 -9.18
N GLY A 132 -1.82 -5.92 -9.60
CA GLY A 132 -0.39 -5.63 -9.59
C GLY A 132 0.20 -5.66 -8.17
N LEU A 133 -0.45 -5.00 -7.22
CA LEU A 133 -0.01 -5.00 -5.81
C LEU A 133 0.01 -6.41 -5.20
N LEU A 134 -1.04 -7.20 -5.42
CA LEU A 134 -1.10 -8.58 -4.93
C LEU A 134 -0.06 -9.49 -5.59
N HIS A 135 0.21 -9.29 -6.88
CA HIS A 135 1.28 -10.00 -7.58
C HIS A 135 2.64 -9.71 -6.95
N HIS A 136 2.96 -8.43 -6.75
CA HIS A 136 4.21 -8.03 -6.09
C HIS A 136 4.31 -8.55 -4.65
N GLN A 137 3.21 -8.49 -3.89
CA GLN A 137 3.13 -9.05 -2.54
C GLN A 137 3.50 -10.54 -2.54
N SER A 138 2.88 -11.33 -3.42
CA SER A 138 3.14 -12.77 -3.52
C SER A 138 4.60 -13.08 -3.91
N CYS A 139 5.16 -12.31 -4.84
CA CYS A 139 6.57 -12.45 -5.24
C CYS A 139 7.53 -12.14 -4.07
N LEU A 140 7.26 -11.08 -3.31
CA LEU A 140 8.06 -10.69 -2.14
C LEU A 140 7.93 -11.71 -1.00
N ASP A 141 6.72 -12.20 -0.71
CA ASP A 141 6.49 -13.25 0.28
C ASP A 141 7.31 -14.51 -0.03
N LYS A 142 7.33 -14.93 -1.30
CA LYS A 142 8.13 -16.07 -1.73
C LYS A 142 9.64 -15.81 -1.55
N ALA A 143 10.11 -14.62 -1.92
CA ALA A 143 11.52 -14.25 -1.76
C ALA A 143 11.95 -14.24 -0.28
N ILE A 144 11.12 -13.65 0.60
CA ILE A 144 11.36 -13.60 2.05
C ILE A 144 11.34 -15.02 2.65
N SER A 145 10.34 -15.83 2.28
CA SER A 145 10.18 -17.20 2.79
C SER A 145 11.35 -18.11 2.40
N ASN A 146 11.96 -17.87 1.24
CA ASN A 146 13.14 -18.63 0.79
C ASN A 146 14.44 -18.13 1.44
N ALA A 147 14.58 -16.82 1.64
CA ALA A 147 15.81 -16.23 2.16
C ALA A 147 16.09 -16.58 3.64
N LEU A 148 15.05 -16.72 4.46
CA LEU A 148 15.20 -17.02 5.89
C LEU A 148 15.88 -18.38 6.16
N PRO A 149 15.39 -19.51 5.61
CA PRO A 149 16.06 -20.80 5.75
C PRO A 149 17.50 -20.82 5.22
N ASP A 150 17.77 -20.11 4.12
CA ASP A 150 19.12 -20.02 3.56
C ASP A 150 20.08 -19.29 4.51
N ILE A 151 19.65 -18.18 5.12
CA ILE A 151 20.44 -17.46 6.12
C ILE A 151 20.72 -18.36 7.33
N ASP A 152 19.73 -19.10 7.83
CA ASP A 152 19.89 -19.99 8.99
C ASP A 152 20.86 -21.14 8.67
N LYS A 153 20.72 -21.74 7.48
CA LYS A 153 21.63 -22.77 6.98
C LYS A 153 23.07 -22.26 6.89
N PHE A 154 23.30 -21.13 6.22
CA PHE A 154 24.66 -20.60 6.08
C PHE A 154 25.25 -20.13 7.41
N SER A 155 24.41 -19.65 8.34
CA SER A 155 24.85 -19.29 9.70
C SER A 155 25.28 -20.51 10.50
N SER A 156 24.53 -21.61 10.38
CA SER A 156 24.89 -22.90 11.01
C SER A 156 26.16 -23.49 10.41
N ASP A 157 26.28 -23.48 9.07
CA ASP A 157 27.49 -23.90 8.37
C ASP A 157 28.71 -23.06 8.81
N LYS A 158 28.53 -21.73 8.92
CA LYS A 158 29.59 -20.83 9.37
C LYS A 158 30.05 -21.17 10.79
N LEU A 159 29.12 -21.33 11.73
CA LEU A 159 29.43 -21.68 13.12
C LEU A 159 30.21 -22.99 13.20
N TYR A 160 29.78 -24.00 12.45
CA TYR A 160 30.49 -25.27 12.36
C TYR A 160 31.96 -25.07 11.92
N TRP A 161 32.22 -24.26 10.88
CA TRP A 161 33.59 -24.01 10.44
C TRP A 161 34.39 -23.15 11.43
N GLU A 162 33.76 -22.21 12.14
CA GLU A 162 34.41 -21.43 13.21
C GLU A 162 34.87 -22.32 14.37
N GLU A 163 34.06 -23.30 14.79
CA GLU A 163 34.45 -24.31 15.78
C GLU A 163 35.64 -25.14 15.32
N LYS A 164 35.66 -25.55 14.04
CA LYS A 164 36.80 -26.31 13.46
C LYS A 164 38.07 -25.46 13.33
N LEU A 165 37.94 -24.17 12.99
CA LEU A 165 39.08 -23.25 12.97
C LEU A 165 39.65 -23.03 14.39
N ALA A 166 38.80 -22.96 15.42
CA ALA A 166 39.25 -22.83 16.80
C ALA A 166 40.11 -24.03 17.24
N VAL A 167 39.75 -25.26 16.86
CA VAL A 167 40.57 -26.47 17.11
C VAL A 167 41.96 -26.33 16.47
N ILE A 168 42.04 -25.84 15.23
CA ILE A 168 43.32 -25.63 14.54
C ILE A 168 44.19 -24.60 15.28
N ILE A 169 43.63 -23.45 15.63
CA ILE A 169 44.35 -22.37 16.32
C ILE A 169 44.86 -22.85 17.69
N GLN A 170 44.01 -23.52 18.47
CA GLN A 170 44.40 -24.07 19.77
C GLN A 170 45.48 -25.16 19.62
N SER A 171 45.41 -25.97 18.57
CA SER A 171 46.44 -26.97 18.29
C SER A 171 47.78 -26.34 17.92
N GLU A 172 47.78 -25.29 17.08
CA GLU A 172 48.98 -24.51 16.77
C GLU A 172 49.63 -23.95 18.03
N GLU A 173 48.81 -23.46 18.97
CA GLU A 173 49.28 -22.95 20.25
C GLU A 173 49.88 -24.04 21.14
N ILE A 174 49.25 -25.22 21.24
CA ILE A 174 49.81 -26.37 21.97
C ILE A 174 51.14 -26.82 21.37
N ILE A 175 51.20 -26.95 20.04
CA ILE A 175 52.41 -27.31 19.30
C ILE A 175 53.56 -26.35 19.65
N HIS A 176 53.27 -25.05 19.68
CA HIS A 176 54.25 -24.03 20.01
C HIS A 176 54.64 -24.09 21.51
N GLN A 177 53.69 -24.12 22.42
CA GLN A 177 53.95 -24.05 23.87
C GLN A 177 54.70 -25.28 24.38
N ARG A 178 54.39 -26.46 23.83
CA ARG A 178 55.03 -27.74 24.20
C ARG A 178 56.30 -28.03 23.40
N GLY A 179 56.68 -27.16 22.45
CA GLY A 179 57.87 -27.32 21.63
C GLY A 179 57.86 -28.60 20.78
N LEU A 180 56.68 -29.04 20.31
CA LEU A 180 56.52 -30.35 19.66
C LEU A 180 57.36 -30.49 18.39
N GLN A 181 57.62 -29.38 17.69
CA GLN A 181 58.52 -29.34 16.52
C GLN A 181 59.97 -29.68 16.85
N SER A 182 60.43 -29.37 18.07
CA SER A 182 61.77 -29.73 18.53
C SER A 182 61.86 -31.21 18.92
N ILE A 183 60.75 -31.80 19.36
CA ILE A 183 60.69 -33.19 19.84
C ILE A 183 60.51 -34.16 18.67
N PHE A 184 59.62 -33.83 17.73
CA PHE A 184 59.17 -34.74 16.66
C PHE A 184 59.60 -34.31 15.25
N GLY A 185 60.35 -33.21 15.13
CA GLY A 185 60.80 -32.66 13.86
C GLY A 185 59.90 -31.53 13.33
N THR A 186 60.41 -30.79 12.34
CA THR A 186 59.81 -29.53 11.86
C THR A 186 58.87 -29.68 10.66
N THR A 187 58.71 -30.88 10.13
CA THR A 187 57.98 -31.14 8.87
C THR A 187 56.65 -31.84 9.09
N THR A 188 56.61 -32.83 9.98
CA THR A 188 55.44 -33.68 10.23
C THR A 188 54.81 -33.43 11.59
N LEU A 189 53.49 -33.44 11.66
CA LEU A 189 52.73 -33.42 12.91
C LEU A 189 52.92 -34.74 13.67
N PRO A 190 52.97 -34.71 15.01
CA PRO A 190 53.04 -35.93 15.81
C PRO A 190 51.75 -36.74 15.69
N THR A 191 51.90 -38.06 15.60
CA THR A 191 50.77 -39.01 15.57
C THR A 191 50.14 -39.17 16.95
N ALA A 192 48.90 -39.65 17.00
CA ALA A 192 48.20 -39.93 18.25
C ALA A 192 48.99 -40.86 19.19
N GLU A 193 49.76 -41.81 18.65
CA GLU A 193 50.60 -42.70 19.45
C GLU A 193 51.79 -41.95 20.07
N GLN A 194 52.47 -41.10 19.28
CA GLN A 194 53.59 -40.29 19.76
C GLN A 194 53.17 -39.25 20.81
N LEU A 195 51.91 -38.79 20.77
CA LEU A 195 51.35 -37.87 21.75
C LEU A 195 51.06 -38.52 23.11
N LYS A 196 51.05 -39.85 23.23
CA LYS A 196 50.89 -40.54 24.52
C LYS A 196 52.07 -40.31 25.45
N ASP A 197 53.26 -40.14 24.88
CA ASP A 197 54.52 -39.95 25.60
C ASP A 197 54.76 -38.48 25.99
N VAL A 198 53.82 -37.58 25.68
CA VAL A 198 53.84 -36.16 26.05
C VAL A 198 52.85 -35.91 27.18
N GLU A 199 53.30 -35.21 28.24
CA GLU A 199 52.43 -34.72 29.31
C GLU A 199 51.54 -33.57 28.81
N LEU A 200 50.33 -33.93 28.37
CA LEU A 200 49.25 -33.03 28.00
C LEU A 200 48.13 -33.11 29.03
N SER A 201 47.49 -31.98 29.32
CA SER A 201 46.21 -31.96 30.03
C SER A 201 45.13 -32.68 29.23
N SER A 202 44.05 -33.05 29.89
CA SER A 202 42.89 -33.71 29.26
C SER A 202 42.28 -32.88 28.13
N SER A 203 42.21 -31.55 28.29
CA SER A 203 41.74 -30.62 27.26
C SER A 203 42.70 -30.53 26.07
N GLU A 204 44.01 -30.41 26.31
CA GLU A 204 45.00 -30.36 25.24
C GLU A 204 44.99 -31.65 24.42
N ARG A 205 44.91 -32.81 25.08
CA ARG A 205 44.85 -34.11 24.41
C ARG A 205 43.60 -34.23 23.54
N PHE A 206 42.43 -33.80 24.02
CA PHE A 206 41.20 -33.77 23.22
C PHE A 206 41.34 -32.87 21.98
N ILE A 207 41.91 -31.68 22.12
CA ILE A 207 42.12 -30.73 21.01
C ILE A 207 43.04 -31.35 19.94
N MET A 208 44.16 -31.94 20.36
CA MET A 208 45.11 -32.58 19.46
C MET A 208 44.54 -33.81 18.75
N ASP A 209 43.69 -34.60 19.42
CA ASP A 209 43.00 -35.73 18.79
C ASP A 209 41.98 -35.26 17.73
N GLU A 210 41.23 -34.19 18.02
CA GLU A 210 40.26 -33.64 17.08
C GLU A 210 40.92 -32.95 15.87
N LEU A 211 42.12 -32.39 16.03
CA LEU A 211 42.90 -31.76 14.95
C LEU A 211 43.04 -32.65 13.71
N GLN A 212 43.39 -33.91 13.92
CA GLN A 212 43.60 -34.87 12.84
C GLN A 212 42.32 -35.05 12.03
N ARG A 213 41.17 -35.18 12.72
CA ARG A 213 39.85 -35.29 12.10
C ARG A 213 39.50 -34.03 11.31
N VAL A 214 39.81 -32.84 11.83
CA VAL A 214 39.57 -31.56 11.14
C VAL A 214 40.37 -31.46 9.83
N ILE A 215 41.68 -31.73 9.88
CA ILE A 215 42.54 -31.63 8.70
C ILE A 215 42.12 -32.63 7.63
N SER A 216 41.82 -33.87 8.02
CA SER A 216 41.33 -34.89 7.09
C SER A 216 40.00 -34.50 6.42
N ALA A 217 39.08 -33.86 7.16
CA ALA A 217 37.80 -33.41 6.62
C ALA A 217 37.92 -32.25 5.62
N VAL A 218 39.02 -31.50 5.63
CA VAL A 218 39.23 -30.33 4.77
C VAL A 218 40.10 -30.65 3.56
N ILE A 219 41.23 -31.34 3.76
CA ILE A 219 42.23 -31.60 2.72
C ILE A 219 41.93 -32.88 1.94
N ASN A 220 41.03 -33.76 2.43
CA ASN A 220 40.70 -35.04 1.78
C ASN A 220 41.95 -35.87 1.40
N SER A 221 43.03 -35.79 2.19
CA SER A 221 44.24 -36.60 1.95
C SER A 221 44.23 -37.90 2.77
N LEU A 222 44.64 -38.98 2.11
CA LEU A 222 44.80 -40.34 2.66
C LEU A 222 46.24 -40.63 3.12
N THR A 223 47.04 -39.61 3.40
CA THR A 223 48.48 -39.78 3.69
C THR A 223 48.73 -40.15 5.16
N GLU A 224 49.60 -41.13 5.41
CA GLU A 224 49.98 -41.66 6.73
C GLU A 224 50.64 -40.65 7.70
N GLY A 225 50.81 -39.40 7.30
CA GLY A 225 51.25 -38.32 8.17
C GLY A 225 50.76 -36.96 7.68
N LEU A 226 50.28 -36.13 8.60
CA LEU A 226 49.91 -34.74 8.34
C LEU A 226 51.15 -33.85 8.53
N SER A 227 51.32 -32.82 7.70
CA SER A 227 52.44 -31.87 7.81
C SER A 227 52.03 -30.56 8.49
N TYR A 228 52.99 -29.83 9.05
CA TYR A 228 52.75 -28.46 9.54
C TYR A 228 52.34 -27.51 8.41
N VAL A 229 52.75 -27.79 7.17
CA VAL A 229 52.29 -27.02 5.99
C VAL A 229 50.79 -27.25 5.76
N GLN A 230 50.34 -28.51 5.79
CA GLN A 230 48.92 -28.86 5.67
C GLN A 230 48.07 -28.24 6.78
N LEU A 231 48.60 -28.10 8.00
CA LEU A 231 47.94 -27.39 9.09
C LEU A 231 47.66 -25.92 8.73
N VAL A 232 48.69 -25.21 8.26
CA VAL A 232 48.59 -23.79 7.85
C VAL A 232 47.68 -23.62 6.63
N GLU A 233 47.77 -24.53 5.65
CA GLU A 233 46.88 -24.56 4.49
C GLU A 233 45.42 -24.75 4.92
N THR A 234 45.14 -25.74 5.78
CA THR A 234 43.81 -26.00 6.34
C THR A 234 43.27 -24.75 7.04
N ARG A 235 44.07 -24.11 7.90
CA ARG A 235 43.70 -22.88 8.60
C ARG A 235 43.30 -21.77 7.63
N THR A 236 44.10 -21.60 6.59
CA THR A 236 43.90 -20.55 5.57
C THR A 236 42.62 -20.83 4.78
N THR A 237 42.40 -22.07 4.35
CA THR A 237 41.18 -22.49 3.64
C THR A 237 39.93 -22.31 4.51
N LEU A 238 39.96 -22.70 5.79
CA LEU A 238 38.82 -22.51 6.69
C LEU A 238 38.54 -21.03 6.93
N SER A 239 39.58 -20.23 7.16
CA SER A 239 39.44 -18.78 7.36
C SER A 239 38.80 -18.09 6.15
N GLN A 240 39.24 -18.46 4.94
CA GLN A 240 38.65 -17.95 3.69
C GLN A 240 37.18 -18.38 3.56
N ARG A 241 36.86 -19.64 3.83
CA ARG A 241 35.48 -20.14 3.79
C ARG A 241 34.56 -19.42 4.76
N ILE A 242 35.00 -19.18 6.01
CA ILE A 242 34.25 -18.42 7.02
C ILE A 242 34.04 -16.98 6.57
N TYR A 243 35.05 -16.37 5.95
CA TYR A 243 34.94 -15.03 5.38
C TYR A 243 33.89 -14.98 4.25
N ASP A 244 33.92 -15.93 3.32
CA ASP A 244 32.98 -16.01 2.21
C ASP A 244 31.55 -16.25 2.69
N LEU A 245 31.35 -17.16 3.67
CA LEU A 245 30.06 -17.37 4.32
C LEU A 245 29.56 -16.09 5.02
N SER A 246 30.44 -15.38 5.73
CA SER A 246 30.10 -14.13 6.40
C SER A 246 29.63 -13.06 5.39
N LYS A 247 30.31 -12.97 4.24
CA LYS A 247 29.93 -12.07 3.15
C LYS A 247 28.58 -12.46 2.54
N LEU A 248 28.35 -13.75 2.30
CA LEU A 248 27.09 -14.27 1.77
C LEU A 248 25.91 -13.97 2.71
N ILE A 249 26.05 -14.30 4.00
CA ILE A 249 25.04 -14.01 5.04
C ILE A 249 24.72 -12.52 5.09
N ARG A 250 25.74 -11.65 5.04
CA ARG A 250 25.55 -10.20 5.06
C ARG A 250 24.75 -9.71 3.85
N ASN A 251 25.06 -10.21 2.65
CA ASN A 251 24.33 -9.85 1.44
C ASN A 251 22.88 -10.32 1.50
N LEU A 252 22.64 -11.59 1.88
CA LEU A 252 21.29 -12.12 2.03
C LEU A 252 20.46 -11.34 3.06
N LYS A 253 21.06 -10.95 4.20
CA LYS A 253 20.38 -10.10 5.19
C LYS A 253 20.02 -8.72 4.63
N LYS A 254 20.88 -8.14 3.79
CA LYS A 254 20.60 -6.86 3.12
C LYS A 254 19.43 -7.00 2.14
N ASP A 255 19.44 -8.05 1.32
CA ASP A 255 18.39 -8.30 0.32
C ASP A 255 17.05 -8.65 0.98
N LEU A 256 17.09 -9.40 2.09
CA LEU A 256 15.93 -9.68 2.93
C LEU A 256 15.33 -8.39 3.49
N LYS A 257 16.17 -7.51 4.06
CA LYS A 257 15.72 -6.23 4.60
C LYS A 257 15.07 -5.36 3.52
N GLN A 258 15.69 -5.26 2.34
CA GLN A 258 15.11 -4.55 1.20
C GLN A 258 13.75 -5.14 0.77
N SER A 259 13.65 -6.47 0.73
CA SER A 259 12.38 -7.15 0.39
C SER A 259 11.29 -6.89 1.42
N GLN A 260 11.63 -6.86 2.71
CA GLN A 260 10.69 -6.51 3.79
C GLN A 260 10.26 -5.05 3.71
N ASP A 261 11.17 -4.13 3.40
CA ASP A 261 10.84 -2.72 3.24
C ASP A 261 9.89 -2.52 2.03
N HIS A 262 10.17 -3.15 0.89
CA HIS A 262 9.25 -3.16 -0.25
C HIS A 262 7.88 -3.79 0.09
N MET A 263 7.86 -4.85 0.90
CA MET A 263 6.62 -5.49 1.34
C MET A 263 5.76 -4.53 2.17
N GLN A 264 6.38 -3.77 3.05
CA GLN A 264 5.68 -2.74 3.82
C GLN A 264 5.08 -1.67 2.90
N GLU A 265 5.81 -1.22 1.89
CA GLU A 265 5.32 -0.25 0.90
C GLU A 265 4.14 -0.78 0.09
N ILE A 266 4.18 -2.05 -0.33
CA ILE A 266 3.05 -2.71 -1.00
C ILE A 266 1.83 -2.80 -0.08
N ASN A 267 2.02 -3.14 1.20
CA ASN A 267 0.93 -3.19 2.18
C ASN A 267 0.31 -1.80 2.42
N ASN A 268 1.13 -0.75 2.49
CA ASN A 268 0.67 0.63 2.59
C ASN A 268 -0.17 1.03 1.36
N ALA A 269 0.26 0.64 0.16
CA ALA A 269 -0.50 0.85 -1.07
C ALA A 269 -1.82 0.05 -1.10
N LEU A 270 -1.83 -1.20 -0.62
CA LEU A 270 -3.06 -2.00 -0.50
C LEU A 270 -4.08 -1.32 0.44
N ALA A 271 -3.62 -0.69 1.51
CA ALA A 271 -4.46 0.08 2.42
C ALA A 271 -5.05 1.36 1.79
N LEU A 272 -4.49 1.83 0.67
CA LEU A 272 -5.04 2.95 -0.11
C LEU A 272 -6.25 2.53 -0.96
N LEU A 273 -6.33 1.27 -1.41
CA LEU A 273 -7.39 0.79 -2.31
C LEU A 273 -8.81 1.02 -1.78
N PRO A 274 -9.14 0.73 -0.49
CA PRO A 274 -10.45 1.03 0.06
C PRO A 274 -10.78 2.53 0.04
N LYS A 275 -9.78 3.40 0.26
CA LYS A 275 -9.97 4.85 0.22
C LYS A 275 -10.30 5.34 -1.19
N LEU A 276 -9.57 4.84 -2.19
CA LEU A 276 -9.85 5.13 -3.60
C LEU A 276 -11.27 4.71 -4.00
N ARG A 277 -11.69 3.49 -3.62
CA ARG A 277 -13.04 2.98 -3.89
C ARG A 277 -14.11 3.79 -3.18
N LYS A 278 -13.89 4.11 -1.90
CA LYS A 278 -14.83 4.91 -1.11
C LYS A 278 -15.06 6.27 -1.75
N PHE A 279 -14.01 6.92 -2.27
CA PHE A 279 -14.14 8.19 -2.97
C PHE A 279 -14.99 8.09 -4.25
N ASN A 280 -14.80 7.02 -5.04
CA ASN A 280 -15.63 6.78 -6.24
C ASN A 280 -17.11 6.55 -5.87
N ASN A 281 -17.35 5.82 -4.78
CA ASN A 281 -18.70 5.58 -4.28
C ASN A 281 -19.34 6.89 -3.78
N LEU A 282 -18.57 7.77 -3.14
CA LEU A 282 -19.05 9.10 -2.71
C LEU A 282 -19.48 9.96 -3.90
N ILE A 283 -18.67 10.00 -4.98
CA ILE A 283 -19.05 10.68 -6.23
C ILE A 283 -20.39 10.14 -6.74
N SER A 284 -20.51 8.81 -6.84
CA SER A 284 -21.71 8.17 -7.36
C SER A 284 -22.94 8.48 -6.50
N ALA A 285 -22.79 8.45 -5.17
CA ALA A 285 -23.85 8.75 -4.22
C ALA A 285 -24.35 10.21 -4.34
N VAL A 286 -23.43 11.17 -4.47
CA VAL A 286 -23.79 12.59 -4.67
C VAL A 286 -24.57 12.79 -5.96
N LEU A 287 -24.08 12.23 -7.07
CA LEU A 287 -24.74 12.38 -8.38
C LEU A 287 -26.12 11.72 -8.42
N LEU A 288 -26.25 10.52 -7.84
CA LEU A 288 -27.54 9.85 -7.70
C LEU A 288 -28.51 10.66 -6.85
N PHE A 289 -28.04 11.24 -5.75
CA PHE A 289 -28.87 12.07 -4.87
C PHE A 289 -29.36 13.34 -5.56
N TRP A 290 -28.51 14.01 -6.37
CA TRP A 290 -28.93 15.16 -7.17
C TRP A 290 -30.07 14.79 -8.14
N LEU A 291 -29.94 13.66 -8.83
CA LEU A 291 -30.98 13.16 -9.73
C LEU A 291 -32.27 12.79 -8.97
N GLN A 292 -32.17 12.15 -7.81
CA GLN A 292 -33.34 11.79 -6.99
C GLN A 292 -34.08 13.03 -6.47
N ASN A 293 -33.34 14.04 -6.02
CA ASN A 293 -33.91 15.28 -5.53
C ASN A 293 -34.71 16.01 -6.60
N VAL A 294 -34.17 16.13 -7.82
CA VAL A 294 -34.86 16.89 -8.87
C VAL A 294 -36.14 16.21 -9.37
N ARG A 295 -36.27 14.88 -9.20
CA ARG A 295 -37.51 14.14 -9.49
C ARG A 295 -38.68 14.54 -8.59
N GLN A 296 -38.43 15.13 -7.42
CA GLN A 296 -39.49 15.64 -6.54
C GLN A 296 -40.30 16.76 -7.21
N TYR A 297 -39.77 17.38 -8.27
CA TYR A 297 -40.50 18.36 -9.07
C TYR A 297 -41.47 17.76 -10.10
N GLU A 298 -41.31 16.48 -10.48
CA GLU A 298 -42.11 15.83 -11.54
C GLU A 298 -43.63 15.89 -11.32
N PRO A 299 -44.19 15.70 -10.10
CA PRO A 299 -45.63 15.79 -9.87
C PRO A 299 -46.23 17.15 -10.24
N TYR A 300 -45.46 18.24 -10.09
CA TYR A 300 -45.90 19.60 -10.33
C TYR A 300 -46.00 19.99 -11.82
N PHE A 301 -45.67 19.06 -12.73
CA PHE A 301 -45.90 19.20 -14.18
C PHE A 301 -47.29 18.73 -14.61
N SER A 302 -48.05 18.10 -13.71
CA SER A 302 -49.43 17.68 -13.99
C SER A 302 -50.43 18.80 -13.67
N GLN A 303 -51.39 19.04 -14.57
CA GLN A 303 -52.39 20.12 -14.46
C GLN A 303 -53.31 20.01 -13.23
N SER A 304 -53.23 18.93 -12.46
CA SER A 304 -54.09 18.64 -11.30
C SER A 304 -53.37 18.65 -9.95
N THR A 305 -52.06 18.96 -9.91
CA THR A 305 -51.30 18.91 -8.64
C THR A 305 -51.39 20.24 -7.89
N PRO A 306 -51.86 20.23 -6.62
CA PRO A 306 -51.86 21.43 -5.79
C PRO A 306 -50.44 21.93 -5.52
N LEU A 307 -50.20 23.23 -5.73
CA LEU A 307 -48.92 23.92 -5.49
C LEU A 307 -48.39 23.93 -4.03
N PRO A 308 -49.22 23.79 -2.96
CA PRO A 308 -48.74 23.66 -1.59
C PRO A 308 -47.64 22.58 -1.42
N GLY A 309 -46.54 22.95 -0.75
CA GLY A 309 -45.38 22.08 -0.50
C GLY A 309 -44.25 22.23 -1.52
N LEU A 310 -44.48 22.85 -2.68
CA LEU A 310 -43.42 23.13 -3.66
C LEU A 310 -42.35 24.08 -3.11
N ASP A 311 -42.78 25.11 -2.38
CA ASP A 311 -41.93 26.05 -1.64
C ASP A 311 -41.00 25.31 -0.68
N THR A 312 -41.53 24.32 0.05
CA THR A 312 -40.79 23.50 0.99
C THR A 312 -39.71 22.66 0.28
N ILE A 313 -40.02 22.07 -0.88
CA ILE A 313 -39.07 21.30 -1.69
C ILE A 313 -37.95 22.21 -2.23
N ILE A 314 -38.29 23.39 -2.78
CA ILE A 314 -37.29 24.33 -3.31
C ILE A 314 -36.38 24.84 -2.18
N LEU A 315 -36.94 25.16 -1.01
CA LEU A 315 -36.17 25.57 0.16
C LEU A 315 -35.26 24.45 0.67
N ALA A 316 -35.74 23.19 0.67
CA ALA A 316 -34.92 22.04 1.04
C ALA A 316 -33.73 21.86 0.08
N HIS A 317 -33.95 21.96 -1.24
CA HIS A 317 -32.87 21.91 -2.23
C HIS A 317 -31.89 23.07 -2.07
N ARG A 318 -32.37 24.30 -1.84
CA ARG A 318 -31.52 25.46 -1.57
C ARG A 318 -30.65 25.24 -0.33
N ARG A 319 -31.23 24.73 0.76
CA ARG A 319 -30.52 24.39 2.00
C ARG A 319 -29.47 23.29 1.77
N TYR A 320 -29.84 22.22 1.07
CA TYR A 320 -28.91 21.15 0.72
C TYR A 320 -27.71 21.68 -0.06
N PHE A 321 -27.93 22.40 -1.16
CA PHE A 321 -26.81 22.92 -1.96
C PHE A 321 -25.99 23.97 -1.20
N SER A 322 -26.61 24.80 -0.35
CA SER A 322 -25.90 25.73 0.55
C SER A 322 -24.96 24.98 1.51
N ALA A 323 -25.47 23.93 2.16
CA ALA A 323 -24.70 23.11 3.08
C ALA A 323 -23.62 22.30 2.35
N PHE A 324 -23.94 21.76 1.17
CA PHE A 324 -23.02 20.99 0.33
C PHE A 324 -21.79 21.83 -0.06
N ILE A 325 -21.97 23.08 -0.50
CA ILE A 325 -20.86 23.96 -0.89
C ILE A 325 -20.20 24.68 0.30
N GLY A 326 -20.82 24.67 1.48
CA GLY A 326 -20.30 25.29 2.70
C GLY A 326 -20.57 26.80 2.83
N MET A 327 -21.70 27.28 2.32
CA MET A 327 -22.15 28.69 2.45
C MET A 327 -23.10 28.93 3.63
N ALA A 328 -23.46 27.87 4.37
CA ALA A 328 -24.39 27.90 5.49
C ALA A 328 -23.70 28.11 6.85
#